data_AF-D7ELV6-F1
#
_entry.id   AF-D7ELV6-F1
#
_cell.length_a   1.000
_cell.length_b   1.000
_cell.length_c   1.000
_cell.angle_alpha   90.00
_cell.angle_beta   90.00
_cell.angle_gamma   90.00
#
_symmetry.space_group_name_H-M   'P 1'
#
loop_
_entity.id
_entity.type
_entity.pdbx_description
1 polymer ?
#
loop_
_entity_poly.entity_id
_entity_poly.type
_entity_poly.pdbx_seq_one_letter_code
_entity_poly.pdbx_strand_id
1 'polypeptide(L)'
;MLDEPSLSNITDPNFGRPPESQNVLLQQLGHPHVSSFNYMINQGLDQAISDLNPVEFMVNGDKITLEITDASLSCPLVPMGTVGVKSPKVFPSECRQRAATYKGRFIARVNWAINGERQTAFDKDMGQLPIMIKSNKCHLSAMSPAELVKHGEHEQEWGGYFVVKGHERLVRMLLMTRRNYPIAIKRSGWKARGSIFSDCGISMRCVREDQTATTNVLHFVTDGTAKLMFSYKKVLYYTPLVLILKCLCDYCDQFIYQKLIQGYQHDSYYLE
;
A
#
# COMPACT_ATOMS: atom_id res chain seq x y z
N MET A 1 -28.46 23.92 -0.75
CA MET A 1 -29.36 23.73 -1.90
C MET A 1 -30.06 25.07 -2.10
N LEU A 2 -30.28 25.49 -3.34
CA LEU A 2 -31.05 26.72 -3.58
C LEU A 2 -32.49 26.46 -3.13
N ASP A 3 -33.04 27.36 -2.32
CA ASP A 3 -34.38 27.22 -1.75
C ASP A 3 -35.49 27.45 -2.80
N GLU A 4 -35.16 28.04 -3.95
CA GLU A 4 -36.08 28.31 -5.05
C GLU A 4 -35.41 28.11 -6.44
N PRO A 5 -36.16 27.68 -7.47
CA PRO A 5 -35.65 27.58 -8.83
C PRO A 5 -35.26 28.97 -9.37
N SER A 6 -34.04 29.09 -9.90
CA SER A 6 -33.50 30.35 -10.44
C SER A 6 -33.26 30.26 -11.95
N LEU A 7 -33.60 31.34 -12.67
CA LEU A 7 -33.32 31.50 -14.11
C LEU A 7 -31.91 32.04 -14.39
N SER A 8 -31.05 32.18 -13.37
CA SER A 8 -29.71 32.76 -13.47
C SER A 8 -28.85 32.17 -14.59
N ASN A 9 -29.03 30.87 -14.85
CA ASN A 9 -28.27 30.11 -15.83
C ASN A 9 -28.72 30.36 -17.27
N ILE A 10 -29.93 30.88 -17.49
CA ILE A 10 -30.44 31.22 -18.83
C ILE A 10 -29.80 32.51 -19.34
N THR A 11 -29.51 33.44 -18.43
CA THR A 11 -28.93 34.75 -18.73
C THR A 11 -27.40 34.77 -18.69
N ASP A 12 -26.75 33.70 -18.24
CA ASP A 12 -25.29 33.63 -18.16
C ASP A 12 -24.72 33.30 -19.56
N PRO A 13 -23.97 34.22 -20.19
CA PRO A 13 -23.36 33.98 -21.51
C PRO A 13 -22.29 32.88 -21.50
N ASN A 14 -21.83 32.46 -20.32
CA ASN A 14 -20.87 31.38 -20.13
C ASN A 14 -21.54 30.06 -19.74
N PHE A 15 -22.87 30.00 -19.65
CA PHE A 15 -23.56 28.75 -19.38
C PHE A 15 -23.22 27.69 -20.45
N GLY A 16 -22.83 26.49 -20.00
CA GLY A 16 -22.40 25.40 -20.87
C GLY A 16 -20.97 25.49 -21.40
N ARG A 17 -20.20 26.54 -21.04
CA ARG A 17 -18.75 26.58 -21.28
C ARG A 17 -18.03 25.93 -20.11
N PRO A 18 -17.20 24.89 -20.34
CA PRO A 18 -16.38 24.33 -19.28
C PRO A 18 -15.49 25.42 -18.67
N PRO A 19 -15.31 25.44 -17.34
CA PRO A 19 -14.43 26.41 -16.70
C PRO A 19 -12.97 26.21 -17.14
N GLU A 20 -12.14 27.24 -17.02
CA GLU A 20 -10.72 27.14 -17.37
C GLU A 20 -9.94 26.17 -16.46
N SER A 21 -10.39 26.04 -15.20
CA SER A 21 -9.76 25.18 -14.20
C SER A 21 -10.79 24.36 -13.41
N GLN A 22 -10.33 23.23 -12.87
CA GLN A 22 -11.15 22.38 -12.01
C GLN A 22 -11.31 22.99 -10.61
N ASN A 23 -12.45 22.75 -9.98
CA ASN A 23 -12.73 23.21 -8.63
C ASN A 23 -11.85 22.47 -7.61
N VAL A 24 -11.01 23.22 -6.89
CA VAL A 24 -10.05 22.66 -5.93
C VAL A 24 -10.71 21.83 -4.83
N LEU A 25 -11.87 22.24 -4.32
CA LEU A 25 -12.58 21.54 -3.23
C LEU A 25 -13.09 20.18 -3.69
N LEU A 26 -13.55 20.06 -4.94
CA LEU A 26 -13.98 18.77 -5.49
C LEU A 26 -12.78 17.83 -5.72
N GLN A 27 -11.65 18.37 -6.19
CA GLN A 27 -10.44 17.57 -6.40
C GLN A 27 -9.88 17.00 -5.08
N GLN A 28 -10.12 17.66 -3.94
CA GLN A 28 -9.73 17.15 -2.62
C GLN A 28 -10.44 15.84 -2.25
N LEU A 29 -11.62 15.55 -2.80
CA LEU A 29 -12.38 14.33 -2.50
C LEU A 29 -11.65 13.07 -3.01
N GLY A 30 -11.06 13.13 -4.20
CA GLY A 30 -10.28 12.03 -4.80
C GLY A 30 -8.82 12.00 -4.34
N HIS A 31 -8.31 13.11 -3.80
CA HIS A 31 -6.88 13.31 -3.54
C HIS A 31 -6.22 12.22 -2.68
N PRO A 32 -6.79 11.75 -1.55
CA PRO A 32 -6.16 10.70 -0.74
C PRO A 32 -5.96 9.38 -1.50
N HIS A 33 -6.89 9.04 -2.39
CA HIS A 33 -6.80 7.85 -3.22
C HIS A 33 -5.73 8.01 -4.31
N VAL A 34 -5.79 9.12 -5.05
CA VAL A 34 -4.87 9.40 -6.16
C VAL A 34 -3.43 9.52 -5.68
N SER A 35 -3.20 10.26 -4.59
CA SER A 35 -1.87 10.41 -3.99
C SER A 35 -1.29 9.09 -3.50
N SER A 36 -2.11 8.25 -2.83
CA SER A 36 -1.70 6.91 -2.39
C SER A 36 -1.31 6.01 -3.56
N PHE A 37 -2.11 6.00 -4.64
CA PHE A 37 -1.80 5.20 -5.82
C PHE A 37 -0.55 5.70 -6.56
N ASN A 38 -0.36 7.01 -6.65
CA ASN A 38 0.85 7.59 -7.22
C ASN A 38 2.09 7.26 -6.39
N TYR A 39 2.00 7.30 -5.06
CA TYR A 39 3.08 6.87 -4.18
C TYR A 39 3.43 5.39 -4.41
N MET A 40 2.42 4.51 -4.47
CA MET A 40 2.63 3.09 -4.75
C MET A 40 3.43 2.88 -6.04
N ILE A 41 3.08 3.59 -7.13
CA ILE A 41 3.73 3.42 -8.43
C ILE A 41 5.14 4.02 -8.47
N ASN A 42 5.34 5.20 -7.89
CA ASN A 42 6.57 5.96 -8.08
C ASN A 42 7.64 5.67 -7.03
N GLN A 43 7.27 5.15 -5.86
CA GLN A 43 8.19 4.91 -4.74
C GLN A 43 7.94 3.56 -4.05
N GLY A 44 6.67 3.23 -3.83
CA GLY A 44 6.30 2.02 -3.09
C GLY A 44 6.74 0.73 -3.78
N LEU A 45 6.68 0.66 -5.12
CA LEU A 45 7.16 -0.49 -5.89
C LEU A 45 8.66 -0.72 -5.70
N ASP A 46 9.48 0.34 -5.80
CA ASP A 46 10.94 0.24 -5.63
C ASP A 46 11.30 -0.22 -4.22
N GLN A 47 10.61 0.32 -3.21
CA GLN A 47 10.78 -0.08 -1.81
C GLN A 47 10.37 -1.54 -1.58
N ALA A 48 9.24 -1.97 -2.16
CA ALA A 48 8.78 -3.35 -2.07
C ALA A 48 9.76 -4.33 -2.74
N ILE A 49 10.27 -3.98 -3.93
CA ILE A 49 11.25 -4.79 -4.66
C ILE A 49 12.54 -4.93 -3.87
N SER A 50 13.01 -3.86 -3.23
CA SER A 50 14.22 -3.88 -2.41
C SER A 50 14.13 -4.77 -1.17
N ASP A 51 12.91 -5.03 -0.65
CA ASP A 51 12.66 -5.94 0.48
C ASP A 51 12.45 -7.40 0.04
N LEU A 52 12.30 -7.67 -1.27
CA LEU A 52 12.11 -9.03 -1.77
C LEU A 52 13.40 -9.84 -1.67
N ASN A 53 13.28 -11.04 -1.09
CA ASN A 53 14.37 -12.00 -1.09
C ASN A 53 14.46 -12.69 -2.46
N PRO A 54 15.68 -12.91 -3.00
CA PRO A 54 15.88 -13.74 -4.16
C PRO A 54 15.32 -15.14 -3.97
N VAL A 55 14.78 -15.72 -5.04
CA VAL A 55 14.26 -17.09 -5.03
C VAL A 55 15.33 -18.01 -5.58
N GLU A 56 15.70 -19.03 -4.80
CA GLU A 56 16.71 -20.02 -5.18
C GLU A 56 16.10 -21.42 -5.28
N PHE A 57 16.42 -22.14 -6.36
CA PHE A 57 15.96 -23.52 -6.56
C PHE A 57 16.93 -24.30 -7.47
N MET A 58 16.85 -25.63 -7.43
CA MET A 58 17.67 -26.53 -8.23
C MET A 58 16.92 -26.98 -9.49
N VAL A 59 17.58 -26.93 -10.65
CA VAL A 59 17.09 -27.51 -11.91
C VAL A 59 18.22 -28.30 -12.54
N ASN A 60 18.02 -29.60 -12.79
CA ASN A 60 18.99 -30.47 -13.46
C ASN A 60 20.40 -30.48 -12.84
N GLY A 61 20.51 -30.24 -11.54
CA GLY A 61 21.80 -30.18 -10.82
C GLY A 61 22.41 -28.79 -10.72
N ASP A 62 21.85 -27.79 -11.42
CA ASP A 62 22.27 -26.39 -11.35
C ASP A 62 21.43 -25.59 -10.35
N LYS A 63 22.09 -24.70 -9.60
CA LYS A 63 21.44 -23.73 -8.71
C LYS A 63 21.02 -22.51 -9.51
N ILE A 64 19.71 -22.27 -9.59
CA ILE A 64 19.14 -21.07 -10.21
C ILE A 64 18.75 -20.09 -9.11
N THR A 65 19.19 -18.84 -9.26
CA THR A 65 18.76 -17.71 -8.42
C THR A 65 18.03 -16.69 -9.28
N LEU A 66 16.81 -16.32 -8.88
CA LEU A 66 15.98 -15.30 -9.53
C LEU A 66 15.80 -14.10 -8.60
N GLU A 67 15.95 -12.91 -9.14
CA GLU A 67 15.81 -11.64 -8.43
C GLU A 67 15.01 -10.66 -9.28
N ILE A 68 13.97 -10.06 -8.70
CA ILE A 68 13.24 -8.95 -9.34
C ILE A 68 14.00 -7.68 -8.99
N THR A 69 14.40 -6.90 -9.98
CA THR A 69 15.19 -5.67 -9.75
C THR A 69 14.47 -4.39 -10.10
N ASP A 70 13.44 -4.48 -10.93
CA ASP A 70 12.63 -3.32 -11.33
C ASP A 70 11.23 -3.80 -11.71
N ALA A 71 10.22 -2.95 -11.55
CA ALA A 71 8.89 -3.20 -12.06
C ALA A 71 8.21 -1.90 -12.47
N SER A 72 7.61 -1.91 -13.66
CA SER A 72 6.98 -0.74 -14.25
C SER A 72 5.53 -1.00 -14.62
N LEU A 73 4.68 -0.03 -14.26
CA LEU A 73 3.29 0.02 -14.70
C LEU A 73 3.14 1.08 -15.79
N SER A 74 2.68 0.63 -16.96
CA SER A 74 2.44 1.48 -18.12
C SER A 74 1.03 2.06 -18.13
N CYS A 75 0.84 3.15 -18.87
CA CYS A 75 -0.50 3.72 -19.10
C CYS A 75 -1.36 2.76 -19.95
N PRO A 76 -2.69 2.84 -19.88
CA PRO A 76 -3.57 1.98 -20.68
C PRO A 76 -3.43 2.23 -22.17
N LEU A 77 -3.08 1.18 -22.91
CA LEU A 77 -2.88 1.19 -24.35
C LEU A 77 -3.58 -0.01 -25.01
N VAL A 78 -3.98 0.14 -26.26
CA VAL A 78 -4.42 -0.97 -27.11
C VAL A 78 -3.21 -1.88 -27.39
N PRO A 79 -3.36 -3.22 -27.40
CA PRO A 79 -2.27 -4.12 -27.75
C PRO A 79 -1.66 -3.81 -29.11
N MET A 80 -0.33 -3.90 -29.19
CA MET A 80 0.43 -3.71 -30.43
C MET A 80 -0.06 -4.68 -31.52
N GLY A 81 -0.16 -4.20 -32.75
CA GLY A 81 -0.62 -5.01 -33.90
C GLY A 81 -2.14 -5.10 -34.06
N THR A 82 -2.93 -4.40 -33.23
CA THR A 82 -4.38 -4.31 -33.44
C THR A 82 -4.67 -3.46 -34.68
N VAL A 83 -5.37 -4.03 -35.66
CA VAL A 83 -5.67 -3.39 -36.94
C VAL A 83 -6.75 -2.32 -36.77
N GLY A 84 -6.63 -1.19 -37.49
CA GLY A 84 -7.64 -0.13 -37.51
C GLY A 84 -7.60 0.85 -36.33
N VAL A 85 -6.52 0.84 -35.54
CA VAL A 85 -6.35 1.74 -34.38
C VAL A 85 -5.79 3.10 -34.82
N LYS A 86 -6.59 4.16 -34.68
CA LYS A 86 -6.15 5.54 -34.94
C LYS A 86 -5.26 6.11 -33.83
N SER A 87 -5.54 5.75 -32.59
CA SER A 87 -4.77 6.15 -31.41
C SER A 87 -4.62 4.94 -30.50
N PRO A 88 -3.41 4.61 -30.02
CA PRO A 88 -3.22 3.49 -29.10
C PRO A 88 -3.69 3.81 -27.68
N LYS A 89 -3.94 5.09 -27.35
CA LYS A 89 -4.42 5.49 -26.02
C LYS A 89 -5.85 5.01 -25.82
N VAL A 90 -6.08 4.31 -24.71
CA VAL A 90 -7.43 3.92 -24.26
C VAL A 90 -7.88 4.91 -23.21
N PHE A 91 -9.10 5.42 -23.32
CA PHE A 91 -9.67 6.34 -22.32
C PHE A 91 -10.66 5.63 -21.38
N PRO A 92 -10.87 6.14 -20.15
CA PRO A 92 -11.81 5.53 -19.21
C PRO A 92 -13.25 5.47 -19.74
N SER A 93 -13.72 6.51 -20.43
CA SER A 93 -15.02 6.57 -21.11
C SER A 93 -15.25 5.39 -22.06
N GLU A 94 -14.24 5.02 -22.85
CA GLU A 94 -14.28 3.85 -23.73
C GLU A 94 -14.44 2.54 -22.95
N CYS A 95 -13.73 2.40 -21.82
CA CYS A 95 -13.83 1.22 -20.96
C CYS A 95 -15.20 1.10 -20.30
N ARG A 96 -15.81 2.23 -19.89
CA ARG A 96 -17.19 2.24 -19.37
C ARG A 96 -18.17 1.73 -20.42
N GLN A 97 -18.12 2.28 -21.64
CA GLN A 97 -19.01 1.91 -22.74
C GLN A 97 -18.84 0.46 -23.21
N ARG A 98 -17.60 -0.04 -23.26
CA ARG A 98 -17.28 -1.40 -23.72
C ARG A 98 -17.45 -2.48 -22.65
N ALA A 99 -17.89 -2.13 -21.44
CA ALA A 99 -17.86 -3.02 -20.28
C ALA A 99 -16.47 -3.64 -20.03
N ALA A 100 -15.40 -2.88 -20.30
CA ALA A 100 -14.02 -3.30 -20.17
C ALA A 100 -13.36 -2.76 -18.89
N THR A 101 -12.21 -3.33 -18.52
CA THR A 101 -11.40 -2.81 -17.41
C THR A 101 -10.37 -1.82 -17.94
N TYR A 102 -10.28 -0.64 -17.31
CA TYR A 102 -9.25 0.35 -17.59
C TYR A 102 -7.93 -0.08 -16.93
N LYS A 103 -7.01 -0.65 -17.72
CA LYS A 103 -5.83 -1.35 -17.22
C LYS A 103 -4.57 -1.06 -18.03
N GLY A 104 -3.44 -1.01 -17.33
CA GLY A 104 -2.10 -0.83 -17.87
C GLY A 104 -1.30 -2.12 -17.80
N ARG A 105 -0.29 -2.29 -18.67
CA ARG A 105 0.60 -3.45 -18.67
C ARG A 105 1.62 -3.30 -17.54
N PHE A 106 1.84 -4.38 -16.79
CA PHE A 106 2.80 -4.46 -15.70
C PHE A 106 3.96 -5.36 -16.10
N ILE A 107 5.17 -4.84 -16.08
CA ILE A 107 6.39 -5.54 -16.52
C ILE A 107 7.36 -5.55 -15.36
N ALA A 108 7.93 -6.71 -15.04
CA ALA A 108 9.00 -6.86 -14.06
C ALA A 108 10.31 -7.23 -14.77
N ARG A 109 11.40 -6.56 -14.43
CA ARG A 109 12.75 -6.93 -14.86
C ARG A 109 13.32 -7.95 -13.90
N VAL A 110 13.71 -9.10 -14.44
CA VAL A 110 14.23 -10.24 -13.68
C VAL A 110 15.70 -10.43 -14.01
N ASN A 111 16.53 -10.30 -12.98
CA ASN A 111 17.92 -10.77 -13.01
C ASN A 111 17.95 -12.23 -12.58
N TRP A 112 18.84 -13.00 -13.19
CA TRP A 112 19.01 -14.38 -12.80
C TRP A 112 20.45 -14.85 -12.95
N ALA A 113 20.79 -15.88 -12.20
CA ALA A 113 22.11 -16.50 -12.20
C ALA A 113 21.99 -18.03 -12.19
N ILE A 114 22.96 -18.69 -12.82
CA ILE A 114 23.14 -20.14 -12.80
C ILE A 114 24.46 -20.41 -12.09
N ASN A 115 24.43 -21.18 -11.00
CA ASN A 115 25.61 -21.51 -10.19
C ASN A 115 26.43 -20.27 -9.76
N GLY A 116 25.77 -19.12 -9.56
CA GLY A 116 26.40 -17.84 -9.20
C GLY A 116 26.83 -16.98 -10.39
N GLU A 117 26.80 -17.50 -11.62
CA GLU A 117 27.14 -16.75 -12.83
C GLU A 117 25.91 -15.99 -13.37
N ARG A 118 26.02 -14.65 -13.42
CA ARG A 118 24.95 -13.77 -13.89
C ARG A 118 24.65 -14.00 -15.37
N GLN A 119 23.38 -14.20 -15.66
CA GLN A 119 22.86 -14.34 -17.01
C GLN A 119 22.28 -13.02 -17.52
N THR A 120 21.90 -12.97 -18.79
CA THR A 120 21.21 -11.81 -19.37
C THR A 120 19.84 -11.63 -18.70
N ALA A 121 19.64 -10.46 -18.10
CA ALA A 121 18.37 -10.05 -17.52
C ALA A 121 17.28 -10.01 -18.60
N PHE A 122 16.05 -10.31 -18.22
CA PHE A 122 14.91 -10.27 -19.12
C PHE A 122 13.71 -9.58 -18.49
N ASP A 123 12.89 -8.97 -19.34
CA ASP A 123 11.64 -8.34 -18.93
C ASP A 123 10.51 -9.36 -19.04
N LYS A 124 9.80 -9.58 -17.93
CA LYS A 124 8.66 -10.48 -17.86
C LYS A 124 7.36 -9.67 -17.81
N ASP A 125 6.45 -9.99 -18.73
CA ASP A 125 5.07 -9.52 -18.65
C ASP A 125 4.35 -10.20 -17.49
N MET A 126 3.94 -9.38 -16.51
CA MET A 126 3.23 -9.79 -15.30
C MET A 126 1.71 -9.60 -15.44
N GLY A 127 1.24 -9.34 -16.66
CA GLY A 127 -0.16 -9.12 -16.97
C GLY A 127 -0.54 -7.64 -16.93
N GLN A 128 -1.81 -7.39 -16.62
CA GLN A 128 -2.38 -6.04 -16.65
C GLN A 128 -3.05 -5.69 -15.33
N LEU A 129 -2.74 -4.51 -14.80
CA LEU A 129 -3.28 -3.99 -13.56
C LEU A 129 -4.25 -2.83 -13.82
N PRO A 130 -5.39 -2.76 -13.11
CA PRO A 130 -6.28 -1.61 -13.18
C PRO A 130 -5.56 -0.30 -12.85
N ILE A 131 -5.84 0.75 -13.62
CA ILE A 131 -5.27 2.09 -13.40
C ILE A 131 -6.30 2.98 -12.71
N MET A 132 -5.89 3.68 -11.66
CA MET A 132 -6.75 4.62 -10.96
C MET A 132 -7.00 5.88 -11.80
N ILE A 133 -8.24 6.31 -11.88
CA ILE A 133 -8.63 7.53 -12.60
C ILE A 133 -7.96 8.76 -11.96
N LYS A 134 -7.48 9.67 -12.81
CA LYS A 134 -6.68 10.88 -12.45
C LYS A 134 -5.30 10.62 -11.84
N SER A 135 -4.85 9.37 -11.70
CA SER A 135 -3.46 9.06 -11.32
C SER A 135 -2.45 9.37 -12.42
N ASN A 136 -1.15 9.39 -12.09
CA ASN A 136 -0.06 9.69 -13.04
C ASN A 136 0.00 8.75 -14.25
N LYS A 137 -0.54 7.52 -14.12
CA LYS A 137 -0.62 6.54 -15.22
C LYS A 137 -1.95 6.60 -15.97
N CYS A 138 -2.88 7.46 -15.55
CA CYS A 138 -4.12 7.74 -16.25
C CYS A 138 -3.92 8.88 -17.25
N HIS A 139 -4.49 8.73 -18.45
CA HIS A 139 -4.42 9.76 -19.50
C HIS A 139 -5.18 11.06 -19.13
N LEU A 140 -6.06 11.02 -18.13
CA LEU A 140 -6.85 12.18 -17.68
C LEU A 140 -6.13 13.09 -16.66
N SER A 141 -4.96 12.68 -16.15
CA SER A 141 -4.31 13.34 -15.02
C SER A 141 -4.07 14.84 -15.23
N ALA A 142 -3.46 15.20 -16.36
CA ALA A 142 -3.07 16.57 -16.71
C ALA A 142 -4.03 17.27 -17.69
N MET A 143 -5.24 16.73 -17.91
CA MET A 143 -6.20 17.32 -18.85
C MET A 143 -6.94 18.52 -18.25
N SER A 144 -7.13 19.55 -19.07
CA SER A 144 -8.02 20.69 -18.77
C SER A 144 -9.49 20.27 -18.79
N PRO A 145 -10.40 21.05 -18.15
CA PRO A 145 -11.83 20.74 -18.18
C PRO A 145 -12.41 20.61 -19.60
N ALA A 146 -11.96 21.44 -20.54
CA ALA A 146 -12.37 21.35 -21.94
C ALA A 146 -11.89 20.06 -22.63
N GLU A 147 -10.66 19.60 -22.32
CA GLU A 147 -10.15 18.33 -22.84
C GLU A 147 -10.88 17.12 -22.23
N LEU A 148 -11.22 17.18 -20.93
CA LEU A 148 -12.02 16.14 -20.28
C LEU A 148 -13.37 15.97 -20.98
N VAL A 149 -14.09 17.07 -21.22
CA VAL A 149 -15.37 17.07 -21.94
C VAL A 149 -15.21 16.51 -23.35
N LYS A 150 -14.14 16.90 -24.07
CA LYS A 150 -13.84 16.36 -25.40
C LYS A 150 -13.63 14.85 -25.42
N HIS A 151 -13.12 14.28 -24.32
CA HIS A 151 -12.92 12.84 -24.13
C HIS A 151 -14.12 12.11 -23.49
N GLY A 152 -15.26 12.80 -23.35
CA GLY A 152 -16.49 12.22 -22.81
C GLY A 152 -16.46 12.01 -21.29
N GLU A 153 -15.60 12.76 -20.59
CA GLU A 153 -15.51 12.77 -19.14
C GLU A 153 -16.16 14.04 -18.57
N HIS A 154 -16.46 14.01 -17.28
CA HIS A 154 -16.99 15.18 -16.58
C HIS A 154 -15.91 16.26 -16.43
N GLU A 155 -16.25 17.53 -16.65
CA GLU A 155 -15.31 18.66 -16.55
C GLU A 155 -14.65 18.79 -15.16
N GLN A 156 -15.37 18.35 -14.12
CA GLN A 156 -14.90 18.28 -12.73
C GLN A 156 -14.46 16.88 -12.27
N GLU A 157 -14.11 15.97 -13.19
CA GLU A 157 -13.61 14.63 -12.82
C GLU A 157 -12.45 14.71 -11.82
N TRP A 158 -12.62 14.09 -10.65
CA TRP A 158 -11.68 14.12 -9.53
C TRP A 158 -10.95 12.79 -9.30
N GLY A 159 -11.43 11.69 -9.89
CA GLY A 159 -10.79 10.38 -9.86
C GLY A 159 -10.77 9.70 -8.48
N GLY A 160 -9.78 8.85 -8.26
CA GLY A 160 -9.65 8.07 -7.01
C GLY A 160 -10.36 6.72 -7.00
N TYR A 161 -10.94 6.31 -8.13
CA TYR A 161 -11.60 5.02 -8.34
C TYR A 161 -11.02 4.30 -9.57
N PHE A 162 -11.47 3.07 -9.82
CA PHE A 162 -11.07 2.21 -10.91
C PHE A 162 -12.28 1.86 -11.78
N VAL A 163 -12.08 1.70 -13.08
CA VAL A 163 -13.09 1.14 -13.99
C VAL A 163 -12.76 -0.34 -14.22
N VAL A 164 -13.61 -1.23 -13.73
CA VAL A 164 -13.43 -2.70 -13.80
C VAL A 164 -14.67 -3.33 -14.42
N LYS A 165 -14.51 -3.94 -15.59
CA LYS A 165 -15.62 -4.50 -16.39
C LYS A 165 -16.76 -3.48 -16.61
N GLY A 166 -16.40 -2.24 -16.92
CA GLY A 166 -17.34 -1.12 -17.09
C GLY A 166 -17.89 -0.52 -15.80
N HIS A 167 -17.67 -1.14 -14.65
CA HIS A 167 -18.15 -0.64 -13.36
C HIS A 167 -17.10 0.20 -12.65
N GLU A 168 -17.55 1.29 -12.04
CA GLU A 168 -16.71 2.09 -11.16
C GLU A 168 -16.61 1.45 -9.78
N ARG A 169 -15.38 1.24 -9.32
CA ARG A 169 -15.05 0.59 -8.05
C ARG A 169 -14.01 1.40 -7.32
N LEU A 170 -14.20 1.64 -6.04
CA LEU A 170 -13.22 2.31 -5.19
C LEU A 170 -12.74 1.39 -4.07
N VAL A 171 -11.48 1.54 -3.67
CA VAL A 171 -10.95 0.84 -2.50
C VAL A 171 -11.31 1.66 -1.27
N ARG A 172 -12.21 1.13 -0.43
CA ARG A 172 -12.68 1.84 0.77
C ARG A 172 -11.53 2.04 1.76
N MET A 173 -11.41 3.26 2.29
CA MET A 173 -10.45 3.56 3.36
C MET A 173 -10.85 2.84 4.65
N LEU A 174 -9.85 2.29 5.34
CA LEU A 174 -10.01 1.59 6.61
C LEU A 174 -9.28 2.36 7.72
N LEU A 175 -9.93 2.47 8.88
CA LEU A 175 -9.28 2.95 10.09
C LEU A 175 -8.45 1.81 10.69
N MET A 176 -7.16 2.11 10.90
CA MET A 176 -6.17 1.17 11.44
C MET A 176 -5.53 1.79 12.68
N THR A 177 -4.94 0.95 13.55
CA THR A 177 -4.18 1.43 14.71
C THR A 177 -3.02 2.32 14.26
N ARG A 178 -2.69 3.34 15.07
CA ARG A 178 -1.57 4.26 14.81
C ARG A 178 -0.28 3.46 14.54
N ARG A 179 0.43 3.85 13.47
CA ARG A 179 1.72 3.25 13.09
C ARG A 179 2.81 3.64 14.09
N ASN A 180 3.73 2.72 14.35
CA ASN A 180 4.99 2.93 15.08
C ASN A 180 4.79 3.61 16.44
N TYR A 181 3.70 3.28 17.13
CA TYR A 181 3.37 3.82 18.45
C TYR A 181 2.90 2.67 19.36
N PRO A 182 3.56 2.46 20.52
CA PRO A 182 3.14 1.44 21.47
C PRO A 182 1.86 1.87 22.19
N ILE A 183 0.86 0.99 22.21
CA ILE A 183 -0.43 1.24 22.87
C ILE A 183 -0.61 0.19 23.96
N ALA A 184 -0.82 0.65 25.19
CA ALA A 184 -1.24 -0.22 26.29
C ALA A 184 -2.71 -0.60 26.10
N ILE A 185 -3.00 -1.91 26.09
CA ILE A 185 -4.33 -2.46 25.84
C ILE A 185 -4.67 -3.46 26.94
N LYS A 186 -5.91 -3.39 27.43
CA LYS A 186 -6.51 -4.43 28.25
C LYS A 186 -7.58 -5.16 27.43
N ARG A 187 -7.37 -6.45 27.17
CA ARG A 187 -8.28 -7.31 26.38
C ARG A 187 -8.50 -8.64 27.09
N SER A 188 -9.71 -8.85 27.60
CA SER A 188 -10.12 -10.06 28.32
C SER A 188 -9.84 -11.35 27.53
N GLY A 189 -10.05 -11.32 26.21
CA GLY A 189 -9.80 -12.47 25.33
C GLY A 189 -8.35 -12.94 25.26
N TRP A 190 -7.36 -12.19 25.79
CA TRP A 190 -5.98 -12.66 25.87
C TRP A 190 -5.76 -13.75 26.93
N LYS A 191 -6.59 -13.79 27.97
CA LYS A 191 -6.56 -14.88 28.97
C LYS A 191 -6.84 -16.25 28.36
N ALA A 192 -7.60 -16.29 27.26
CA ALA A 192 -7.90 -17.54 26.55
C ALA A 192 -6.71 -18.11 25.75
N ARG A 193 -5.59 -17.39 25.65
CA ARG A 193 -4.38 -17.85 24.93
C ARG A 193 -3.53 -18.84 25.71
N GLY A 194 -3.78 -18.96 27.02
CA GLY A 194 -3.11 -19.91 27.90
C GLY A 194 -3.25 -19.50 29.36
N SER A 195 -3.04 -20.45 30.28
CA SER A 195 -3.23 -20.26 31.72
C SER A 195 -2.41 -19.11 32.32
N ILE A 196 -1.23 -18.87 31.76
CA ILE A 196 -0.30 -17.83 32.22
C ILE A 196 -0.56 -16.44 31.61
N PHE A 197 -1.48 -16.30 30.65
CA PHE A 197 -1.72 -15.02 29.99
C PHE A 197 -2.60 -14.10 30.82
N SER A 198 -2.19 -12.85 31.00
CA SER A 198 -3.05 -11.80 31.56
C SER A 198 -3.94 -11.16 30.46
N ASP A 199 -4.81 -10.23 30.88
CA ASP A 199 -5.56 -9.38 29.95
C ASP A 199 -4.78 -8.12 29.53
N CYS A 200 -3.58 -7.89 30.06
CA CYS A 200 -2.79 -6.68 29.80
C CYS A 200 -1.64 -6.94 28.82
N GLY A 201 -1.28 -5.90 28.06
CA GLY A 201 -0.17 -5.95 27.13
C GLY A 201 -0.01 -4.68 26.31
N ILE A 202 1.11 -4.59 25.59
CA ILE A 202 1.45 -3.45 24.73
C ILE A 202 1.39 -3.93 23.28
N SER A 203 0.56 -3.29 22.46
CA SER A 203 0.46 -3.58 21.04
C SER A 203 1.14 -2.47 20.23
N MET A 204 1.95 -2.84 19.25
CA MET A 204 2.58 -1.89 18.33
C MET A 204 2.44 -2.37 16.90
N ARG A 205 1.80 -1.55 16.06
CA ARG A 205 1.74 -1.76 14.60
C ARG A 205 3.01 -1.18 13.99
N CYS A 206 3.96 -2.04 13.66
CA CYS A 206 5.23 -1.67 13.05
C CYS A 206 5.04 -1.64 11.53
N VAL A 207 5.35 -0.51 10.90
CA VAL A 207 5.16 -0.29 9.46
C VAL A 207 6.51 -0.01 8.82
N ARG A 208 6.84 -0.77 7.78
CA ARG A 208 8.04 -0.59 6.94
C ARG A 208 7.85 0.58 5.97
N GLU A 209 8.92 0.94 5.27
CA GLU A 209 8.89 2.04 4.30
C GLU A 209 7.92 1.75 3.15
N ASP A 210 7.87 0.51 2.65
CA ASP A 210 6.94 0.02 1.63
C ASP A 210 5.46 -0.06 2.08
N GLN A 211 5.15 0.44 3.28
CA GLN A 211 3.84 0.41 3.94
C GLN A 211 3.33 -0.98 4.37
N THR A 212 4.13 -2.05 4.19
CA THR A 212 3.81 -3.35 4.81
C THR A 212 3.89 -3.22 6.33
N ALA A 213 3.03 -3.96 7.03
CA ALA A 213 2.87 -3.79 8.46
C ALA A 213 2.76 -5.13 9.19
N THR A 214 3.44 -5.20 10.34
CA THR A 214 3.35 -6.30 11.29
C THR A 214 2.94 -5.75 12.64
N THR A 215 1.95 -6.38 13.27
CA THR A 215 1.55 -6.04 14.64
C THR A 215 2.29 -6.97 15.59
N ASN A 216 3.10 -6.37 16.46
CA ASN A 216 3.77 -7.06 17.55
C ASN A 216 3.02 -6.75 18.85
N VAL A 217 2.85 -7.74 19.72
CA VAL A 217 2.20 -7.56 21.03
C VAL A 217 3.09 -8.10 22.12
N LEU A 218 3.46 -7.27 23.08
CA LEU A 218 4.10 -7.68 24.32
C LEU A 218 3.01 -8.04 25.34
N HIS A 219 2.83 -9.33 25.61
CA HIS A 219 1.90 -9.82 26.61
C HIS A 219 2.55 -9.82 27.98
N PHE A 220 1.87 -9.25 28.97
CA PHE A 220 2.19 -9.47 30.37
C PHE A 220 1.58 -10.81 30.79
N VAL A 221 2.37 -11.66 31.44
CA VAL A 221 1.95 -12.98 31.90
C VAL A 221 1.95 -13.02 33.43
N THR A 222 1.14 -13.91 34.00
CA THR A 222 0.83 -13.94 35.44
C THR A 222 2.01 -14.39 36.31
N ASP A 223 3.04 -14.98 35.70
CA ASP A 223 4.30 -15.35 36.37
C ASP A 223 5.25 -14.15 36.56
N GLY A 224 4.83 -12.94 36.18
CA GLY A 224 5.61 -11.71 36.28
C GLY A 224 6.53 -11.47 35.08
N THR A 225 6.57 -12.37 34.09
CA THR A 225 7.39 -12.19 32.89
C THR A 225 6.65 -11.49 31.75
N ALA A 226 7.30 -11.35 30.60
CA ALA A 226 6.70 -10.80 29.39
C ALA A 226 7.05 -11.63 28.15
N LYS A 227 6.06 -11.85 27.28
CA LYS A 227 6.21 -12.61 26.02
C LYS A 227 5.91 -11.71 24.83
N LEU A 228 6.86 -11.60 23.90
CA LEU A 228 6.66 -10.95 22.62
C LEU A 228 5.95 -11.88 21.66
N MET A 229 4.81 -11.43 21.12
CA MET A 229 4.04 -12.10 20.09
C MET A 229 4.25 -11.39 18.76
N PHE A 230 4.56 -12.19 17.74
CA PHE A 230 4.65 -11.74 16.34
C PHE A 230 4.00 -12.75 15.41
N SER A 231 3.56 -12.29 14.24
CA SER A 231 2.94 -13.12 13.21
C SER A 231 3.94 -13.39 12.09
N TYR A 232 4.15 -14.66 11.76
CA TYR A 232 4.95 -15.07 10.60
C TYR A 232 4.20 -16.14 9.81
N LYS A 233 4.05 -15.94 8.49
CA LYS A 233 3.30 -16.84 7.58
C LYS A 233 1.92 -17.26 8.12
N LYS A 234 1.16 -16.30 8.66
CA LYS A 234 -0.18 -16.48 9.28
C LYS A 234 -0.20 -17.32 10.57
N VAL A 235 0.95 -17.62 11.14
CA VAL A 235 1.09 -18.31 12.43
C VAL A 235 1.59 -17.31 13.48
N LEU A 236 1.03 -17.40 14.69
CA LEU A 236 1.45 -16.57 15.82
C LEU A 236 2.54 -17.28 16.61
N TYR A 237 3.65 -16.60 16.83
CA TYR A 237 4.77 -17.07 17.64
C TYR A 237 4.85 -16.25 18.93
N TYR A 238 5.28 -16.89 20.02
CA TYR A 238 5.43 -16.27 21.34
C TYR A 238 6.82 -16.58 21.87
N THR A 239 7.59 -15.53 22.15
CA THR A 239 8.98 -15.66 22.59
C THR A 239 9.23 -14.82 23.85
N PRO A 240 9.97 -15.30 24.85
CA PRO A 240 10.35 -14.48 26.00
C PRO A 240 11.04 -13.19 25.57
N LEU A 241 10.68 -12.06 26.18
CA LEU A 241 11.21 -10.74 25.80
C LEU A 241 12.74 -10.69 25.89
N VAL A 242 13.32 -11.22 26.97
CA VAL A 242 14.77 -11.19 27.21
C VAL A 242 15.55 -11.93 26.13
N LEU A 243 15.00 -13.03 25.59
CA LEU A 243 15.65 -13.76 24.50
C LEU A 243 15.73 -12.91 23.23
N ILE A 244 14.66 -12.20 22.88
CA ILE A 244 14.64 -11.30 21.72
C ILE A 244 15.64 -10.15 21.91
N LEU A 245 15.70 -9.56 23.11
CA LEU A 245 16.65 -8.49 23.42
C LEU A 245 18.10 -8.96 23.26
N LYS A 246 18.45 -10.14 23.78
CA LYS A 246 19.79 -10.72 23.66
C LYS A 246 20.15 -11.13 22.23
N CYS A 247 19.17 -11.44 21.38
CA CYS A 247 19.42 -11.70 19.97
C CYS A 247 19.63 -10.42 19.14
N LEU A 248 19.04 -9.30 19.55
CA LEU A 248 19.12 -8.03 18.82
C LEU A 248 20.31 -7.16 19.25
N CYS A 249 20.68 -7.23 20.53
CA CYS A 249 21.71 -6.38 21.11
C CYS A 249 22.67 -7.19 21.98
N ASP A 250 23.97 -6.90 21.87
CA ASP A 250 25.01 -7.46 22.73
C ASP A 250 25.16 -6.63 24.02
N TYR A 251 24.19 -6.78 24.92
CA TYR A 251 24.19 -6.11 26.22
C TYR A 251 24.09 -7.12 27.37
N CYS A 252 24.81 -6.84 28.45
CA CYS A 252 24.71 -7.63 29.67
C CYS A 252 23.36 -7.41 30.37
N ASP A 253 22.95 -8.39 31.19
CA ASP A 253 21.68 -8.34 31.91
C ASP A 253 21.56 -7.11 32.82
N GLN A 254 22.68 -6.69 33.43
CA GLN A 254 22.74 -5.48 34.24
C GLN A 254 22.33 -4.22 33.47
N PHE A 255 22.78 -4.10 32.21
CA PHE A 255 22.45 -2.96 31.38
C PHE A 255 20.96 -2.97 30.99
N ILE A 256 20.43 -4.14 30.61
CA ILE A 256 19.01 -4.31 30.27
C ILE A 256 18.14 -3.93 31.47
N TYR A 257 18.48 -4.45 32.66
CA TYR A 257 17.79 -4.14 33.90
C TYR A 257 17.77 -2.63 34.18
N GLN A 258 18.93 -1.96 34.18
CA GLN A 258 19.04 -0.52 34.41
C GLN A 258 18.21 0.31 33.42
N LYS A 259 18.09 -0.14 32.17
CA LYS A 259 17.25 0.53 31.16
C LYS A 259 15.76 0.36 31.42
N LEU A 260 15.33 -0.81 31.88
CA LEU A 260 13.91 -1.07 32.18
C LEU A 260 13.43 -0.29 33.41
N ILE A 261 14.28 -0.10 34.41
CA ILE A 261 13.95 0.66 35.63
C ILE A 261 14.25 2.17 35.51
N GLN A 262 14.61 2.66 34.32
CA GLN A 262 14.97 4.06 34.14
C GLN A 262 13.78 4.97 34.49
N GLY A 263 13.98 5.90 35.43
CA GLY A 263 12.92 6.75 35.99
C GLY A 263 12.30 6.21 37.28
N TYR A 264 12.58 4.96 37.63
CA TYR A 264 12.11 4.26 38.83
C TYR A 264 13.28 3.66 39.63
N GLN A 265 14.47 4.24 39.52
CA GLN A 265 15.69 3.67 40.13
C GLN A 265 15.66 3.63 41.66
N HIS A 266 14.78 4.43 42.28
CA HIS A 266 14.62 4.51 43.73
C HIS A 266 13.39 3.76 44.24
N ASP A 267 12.64 3.09 43.36
CA ASP A 267 11.48 2.32 43.74
C ASP A 267 11.93 0.97 44.32
N SER A 268 11.63 0.78 45.61
CA SER A 268 12.01 -0.42 46.36
C SER A 268 11.45 -1.70 45.74
N TYR A 269 10.34 -1.61 44.99
CA TYR A 269 9.75 -2.76 44.30
C TYR A 269 10.70 -3.41 43.28
N TYR A 270 11.62 -2.64 42.68
CA TYR A 270 12.57 -3.17 41.69
C TYR A 270 13.95 -3.47 42.28
N LEU A 271 14.29 -2.92 43.47
CA LEU A 271 15.61 -3.02 44.08
C LEU A 271 15.84 -4.31 44.89
N GLU A 272 14.76 -4.96 45.34
CA GLU A 272 14.77 -6.25 46.06
C GLU A 272 14.54 -7.43 45.11
#